data_AF-A0A0S2F8Q4-F1
#
_entry.id   AF-A0A0S2F8Q4-F1
#
_cell.length_a   1.000
_cell.length_b   1.000
_cell.length_c   1.000
_cell.angle_alpha   90.00
_cell.angle_beta   90.00
_cell.angle_gamma   90.00
#
_symmetry.space_group_name_H-M   'P 1'
#
loop_
_entity.id
_entity.type
_entity.pdbx_description
1 polymer ?
#
loop_
_entity_poly.entity_id
_entity_poly.type
_entity_poly.pdbx_seq_one_letter_code
_entity_poly.pdbx_strand_id
1 'polypeptide(L)'
;MPATTTAAPARRSRKRIAIVAVVLLVAALTLRWVSQPSQVSGILLSQVGKALGLELSASGASEYRLRGTPMLVVRDLVARQPGATVPLLRAERVYLALPWRTIRAAGDLLEVERVELDAPQLDVAALQRWLATRPPSTEPLRMPSLSDGLRIVRGRVIGAGWSIEQISLSSPELHPQRLLRARIGGRVLSDGVRVPFDLAATLQRPALARGLGLSGGVSVQAKDWTLPMRIRLGALLHSGDDGLGLDRLRLGADARYRAGDTDLPFVFGLAGPLRYRDAALTLAPLGAALRGKDAIPQLDAGGRFAFGEDMRLHLDGVLAQWPDAWPALPPPLGQSKSPLPFVLDYDGPADFSGDSALRLQRDQTRFDGRFRLPAVLAWVDASEGALLPPLSGRLSTPRIEVSGATLEGVEIEIEQDDDATPPATAAPPTAAPSQPTPKPAAPRPLE
;
A
#
# COMPACT_ATOMS: atom_id res chain seq x y z
N MET A 1 -77.68 -47.11 58.59
CA MET A 1 -76.27 -47.53 58.55
C MET A 1 -76.09 -48.58 57.45
N PRO A 2 -74.99 -48.63 56.68
CA PRO A 2 -74.00 -47.61 56.29
C PRO A 2 -73.98 -47.39 54.74
N ALA A 3 -73.90 -46.14 54.28
CA ALA A 3 -72.70 -45.45 53.78
C ALA A 3 -72.30 -45.79 52.32
N THR A 4 -72.84 -44.98 51.40
CA THR A 4 -72.25 -44.66 50.09
C THR A 4 -70.91 -43.96 50.27
N THR A 5 -69.83 -44.51 49.71
CA THR A 5 -68.56 -43.78 49.55
C THR A 5 -68.19 -43.69 48.08
N THR A 6 -68.37 -42.47 47.58
CA THR A 6 -67.89 -41.89 46.33
C THR A 6 -66.38 -42.06 46.17
N ALA A 7 -65.94 -42.70 45.08
CA ALA A 7 -64.55 -42.69 44.66
C ALA A 7 -64.18 -41.32 44.04
N ALA A 8 -63.27 -40.60 44.68
CA ALA A 8 -62.71 -39.34 44.20
C ALA A 8 -61.65 -39.57 43.10
N PRO A 9 -61.63 -38.78 42.00
CA PRO A 9 -60.61 -38.94 40.96
C PRO A 9 -59.36 -38.09 41.21
N ALA A 10 -58.25 -38.60 40.65
CA ALA A 10 -57.11 -37.87 40.07
C ALA A 10 -56.13 -37.11 40.99
N ARG A 11 -55.15 -37.84 41.54
CA ARG A 11 -53.87 -37.27 42.04
C ARG A 11 -52.67 -37.43 41.07
N ARG A 12 -52.91 -37.88 39.82
CA ARG A 12 -51.87 -38.06 38.78
C ARG A 12 -51.70 -36.87 37.81
N SER A 13 -52.61 -35.89 37.77
CA SER A 13 -52.54 -34.76 36.81
C SER A 13 -51.62 -33.61 37.27
N ARG A 14 -51.47 -33.36 38.58
CA ARG A 14 -50.63 -32.26 39.09
C ARG A 14 -49.13 -32.44 38.79
N LYS A 15 -48.62 -33.67 38.79
CA LYS A 15 -47.22 -33.96 38.40
C LYS A 15 -46.98 -33.75 36.89
N ARG A 16 -47.97 -34.07 36.04
CA ARG A 16 -47.89 -33.83 34.59
C ARG A 16 -47.94 -32.34 34.26
N ILE A 17 -48.76 -31.57 34.97
CA ILE A 17 -48.82 -30.10 34.82
C ILE A 17 -47.51 -29.45 35.28
N ALA A 18 -46.91 -29.91 36.38
CA ALA A 18 -45.61 -29.41 36.84
C ALA A 18 -44.47 -29.73 35.86
N ILE A 19 -44.46 -30.92 35.24
CA ILE A 19 -43.47 -31.29 34.22
C ILE A 19 -43.66 -30.45 32.95
N VAL A 20 -44.90 -30.25 32.49
CA VAL A 20 -45.18 -29.38 31.34
C VAL A 20 -44.77 -27.93 31.62
N ALA A 21 -45.00 -27.43 32.84
CA ALA A 21 -44.57 -26.10 33.25
C ALA A 21 -43.03 -25.97 33.31
N VAL A 22 -42.31 -26.98 33.79
CA VAL A 22 -40.84 -27.01 33.80
C VAL A 22 -40.28 -27.13 32.39
N VAL A 23 -40.89 -27.95 31.51
CA VAL A 23 -40.49 -28.03 30.11
C VAL A 23 -40.76 -26.73 29.37
N LEU A 24 -41.89 -26.05 29.64
CA LEU A 24 -42.18 -24.73 29.09
C LEU A 24 -41.28 -23.65 29.67
N LEU A 25 -40.88 -23.75 30.94
CA LEU A 25 -39.94 -22.83 31.58
C LEU A 25 -38.53 -23.03 31.03
N VAL A 26 -38.09 -24.28 30.83
CA VAL A 26 -36.80 -24.61 30.20
C VAL A 26 -36.84 -24.24 28.73
N ALA A 27 -37.94 -24.46 28.00
CA ALA A 27 -38.13 -24.01 26.63
C ALA A 27 -38.17 -22.50 26.53
N ALA A 28 -38.79 -21.80 27.48
CA ALA A 28 -38.79 -20.34 27.55
C ALA A 28 -37.43 -19.79 27.99
N LEU A 29 -36.69 -20.49 28.86
CA LEU A 29 -35.32 -20.14 29.22
C LEU A 29 -34.38 -20.38 28.05
N THR A 30 -34.49 -21.50 27.33
CA THR A 30 -33.68 -21.77 26.13
C THR A 30 -34.07 -20.86 24.98
N LEU A 31 -35.35 -20.52 24.82
CA LEU A 31 -35.79 -19.51 23.84
C LEU A 31 -35.32 -18.10 24.26
N ARG A 32 -35.27 -17.80 25.56
CA ARG A 32 -34.67 -16.59 26.14
C ARG A 32 -33.14 -16.57 26.01
N TRP A 33 -32.49 -17.73 26.06
CA TRP A 33 -31.04 -17.92 25.94
C TRP A 33 -30.59 -17.87 24.48
N VAL A 34 -31.35 -18.49 23.57
CA VAL A 34 -31.22 -18.38 22.10
C VAL A 34 -31.58 -16.98 21.60
N SER A 35 -32.46 -16.26 22.31
CA SER A 35 -32.76 -14.86 22.00
C SER A 35 -31.82 -13.85 22.67
N GLN A 36 -30.76 -14.30 23.38
CA GLN A 36 -29.63 -13.42 23.73
C GLN A 36 -28.61 -13.44 22.58
N PRO A 37 -28.58 -12.39 21.73
CA PRO A 37 -27.85 -12.42 20.46
C PRO A 37 -26.32 -12.53 20.61
N SER A 38 -25.78 -12.17 21.78
CA SER A 38 -24.35 -12.17 22.09
C SER A 38 -23.76 -13.56 22.36
N GLN A 39 -24.57 -14.55 22.76
CA GLN A 39 -24.05 -15.89 23.12
C GLN A 39 -23.99 -16.84 21.91
N VAL A 40 -24.95 -16.74 20.99
CA VAL A 40 -24.97 -17.54 19.74
C VAL A 40 -23.90 -17.06 18.76
N SER A 41 -23.64 -15.75 18.69
CA SER A 41 -22.53 -15.21 17.89
C SER A 41 -21.17 -15.70 18.42
N GLY A 42 -20.97 -15.74 19.74
CA GLY A 42 -19.75 -16.26 20.35
C GLY A 42 -19.43 -17.71 19.99
N ILE A 43 -20.44 -18.60 19.98
CA ILE A 43 -20.24 -20.02 19.63
C ILE A 43 -19.94 -20.18 18.12
N LEU A 44 -20.70 -19.49 17.25
CA LEU A 44 -20.44 -19.50 15.80
C LEU A 44 -19.07 -18.93 15.46
N LEU A 45 -18.68 -17.80 16.07
CA LEU A 45 -17.37 -17.19 15.91
C LEU A 45 -16.26 -18.11 16.43
N SER A 46 -16.48 -18.83 17.53
CA SER A 46 -15.50 -19.80 18.03
C SER A 46 -15.28 -20.99 17.07
N GLN A 47 -16.34 -21.44 16.39
CA GLN A 47 -16.27 -22.55 15.45
C GLN A 47 -15.64 -22.14 14.12
N VAL A 48 -16.03 -20.97 13.59
CA VAL A 48 -15.37 -20.35 12.42
C VAL A 48 -13.91 -20.03 12.73
N GLY A 49 -13.63 -19.55 13.94
CA GLY A 49 -12.28 -19.25 14.41
C GLY A 49 -11.41 -20.49 14.44
N LYS A 50 -11.90 -21.61 15.00
CA LYS A 50 -11.20 -22.91 14.97
C LYS A 50 -10.91 -23.38 13.54
N ALA A 51 -11.85 -23.24 12.60
CA ALA A 51 -11.64 -23.62 11.20
C ALA A 51 -10.58 -22.74 10.51
N LEU A 52 -10.57 -21.45 10.80
CA LEU A 52 -9.61 -20.48 10.24
C LEU A 52 -8.28 -20.42 11.02
N GLY A 53 -8.17 -21.08 12.16
CA GLY A 53 -7.02 -20.93 13.07
C GLY A 53 -6.90 -19.50 13.63
N LEU A 54 -8.03 -18.84 13.87
CA LEU A 54 -8.12 -17.46 14.38
C LEU A 54 -8.97 -17.42 15.66
N GLU A 55 -8.59 -16.53 16.59
CA GLU A 55 -9.48 -16.08 17.66
C GLU A 55 -10.37 -14.96 17.11
N LEU A 56 -11.67 -15.23 17.05
CA LEU A 56 -12.69 -14.26 16.67
C LEU A 56 -13.45 -13.83 17.93
N SER A 57 -13.50 -12.53 18.18
CA SER A 57 -14.32 -11.94 19.24
C SER A 57 -15.19 -10.81 18.69
N ALA A 58 -16.33 -10.60 19.33
CA ALA A 58 -17.23 -9.49 19.04
C ALA A 58 -17.77 -8.95 20.37
N SER A 59 -17.68 -7.64 20.59
CA SER A 59 -18.12 -7.00 21.84
C SER A 59 -19.45 -6.24 21.70
N GLY A 60 -19.89 -5.96 20.48
CA GLY A 60 -21.12 -5.20 20.23
C GLY A 60 -22.37 -6.06 20.18
N ALA A 61 -23.55 -5.42 20.30
CA ALA A 61 -24.85 -6.07 20.15
C ALA A 61 -24.94 -6.72 18.77
N SER A 62 -24.95 -8.05 18.75
CA SER A 62 -25.19 -8.81 17.53
C SER A 62 -26.69 -8.79 17.23
N GLU A 63 -27.08 -8.62 15.97
CA GLU A 63 -28.49 -8.70 15.58
C GLU A 63 -28.68 -9.90 14.66
N TYR A 64 -29.80 -10.59 14.85
CA TYR A 64 -30.14 -11.75 14.05
C TYR A 64 -31.61 -11.68 13.63
N ARG A 65 -31.87 -11.87 12.35
CA ARG A 65 -33.23 -11.99 11.83
C ARG A 65 -33.35 -13.29 11.04
N LEU A 66 -34.28 -14.13 11.47
CA LEU A 66 -34.52 -15.47 10.92
C LEU A 66 -35.66 -15.55 9.90
N ARG A 67 -36.58 -14.59 9.96
CA ARG A 67 -37.74 -14.57 9.09
C ARG A 67 -37.37 -13.94 7.75
N GLY A 68 -37.67 -14.62 6.65
CA GLY A 68 -37.22 -14.22 5.30
C GLY A 68 -35.82 -14.75 5.01
N THR A 69 -34.91 -13.88 4.52
CA THR A 69 -33.48 -14.17 4.43
C THR A 69 -32.82 -14.06 5.79
N PRO A 70 -32.18 -15.12 6.31
CA PRO A 70 -31.33 -15.07 7.49
C PRO A 70 -30.26 -13.97 7.40
N MET A 71 -30.24 -13.09 8.40
CA MET A 71 -29.27 -12.01 8.49
C MET A 71 -28.54 -12.03 9.82
N LEU A 72 -27.22 -11.89 9.77
CA LEU A 72 -26.33 -11.76 10.91
C LEU A 72 -25.62 -10.41 10.83
N VAL A 73 -25.74 -9.63 11.92
CA VAL A 73 -24.96 -8.42 12.12
C VAL A 73 -24.05 -8.65 13.31
N VAL A 74 -22.74 -8.55 13.08
CA VAL A 74 -21.71 -8.60 14.12
C VAL A 74 -21.12 -7.21 14.26
N ARG A 75 -21.04 -6.71 15.49
CA ARG A 75 -20.46 -5.40 15.79
C ARG A 75 -19.16 -5.55 16.57
N ASP A 76 -18.21 -4.67 16.27
CA ASP A 76 -16.89 -4.63 16.91
C ASP A 76 -16.16 -5.99 16.78
N LEU A 77 -16.12 -6.51 15.56
CA LEU A 77 -15.45 -7.75 15.24
C LEU A 77 -13.94 -7.55 15.36
N VAL A 78 -13.27 -8.46 16.05
CA VAL A 78 -11.82 -8.57 16.10
C VAL A 78 -11.42 -10.00 15.75
N ALA A 79 -10.58 -10.14 14.74
CA ALA A 79 -9.96 -11.41 14.36
C ALA A 79 -8.45 -11.31 14.57
N ARG A 80 -7.90 -12.22 15.36
CA ARG A 80 -6.46 -12.29 15.65
C ARG A 80 -5.97 -13.72 15.61
N GLN A 81 -4.69 -13.90 15.32
CA GLN A 81 -4.05 -15.20 15.50
C GLN A 81 -4.00 -15.54 17.01
N PRO A 82 -4.21 -16.80 17.41
CA PRO A 82 -4.05 -17.21 18.80
C PRO A 82 -2.69 -16.80 19.36
N GLY A 83 -2.68 -16.14 20.52
CA GLY A 83 -1.47 -15.62 21.15
C GLY A 83 -0.87 -14.34 20.54
N ALA A 84 -1.42 -13.80 19.45
CA ALA A 84 -0.94 -12.55 18.85
C ALA A 84 -1.56 -11.31 19.52
N THR A 85 -0.72 -10.30 19.76
CA THR A 85 -1.15 -9.01 20.34
C THR A 85 -1.78 -8.07 19.31
N VAL A 86 -1.31 -8.14 18.06
CA VAL A 86 -1.84 -7.35 16.94
C VAL A 86 -2.91 -8.17 16.22
N PRO A 87 -4.17 -7.73 16.16
CA PRO A 87 -5.19 -8.43 15.40
C PRO A 87 -4.99 -8.22 13.91
N LEU A 88 -5.34 -9.24 13.14
CA LEU A 88 -5.25 -9.20 11.68
C LEU A 88 -6.38 -8.36 11.08
N LEU A 89 -7.59 -8.46 11.62
CA LEU A 89 -8.76 -7.75 11.11
C LEU A 89 -9.56 -7.18 12.27
N ARG A 90 -9.97 -5.93 12.15
CA ARG A 90 -11.02 -5.31 12.96
C ARG A 90 -12.14 -4.82 12.05
N ALA A 91 -13.39 -4.79 12.51
CA ALA A 91 -14.48 -4.14 11.79
C ALA A 91 -15.54 -3.62 12.77
N GLU A 92 -16.03 -2.40 12.56
CA GLU A 92 -17.11 -1.82 13.38
C GLU A 92 -18.42 -2.58 13.19
N ARG A 93 -18.74 -2.94 11.94
CA ARG A 93 -19.90 -3.76 11.60
C ARG A 93 -19.57 -4.72 10.47
N VAL A 94 -19.95 -5.97 10.65
CA VAL A 94 -20.05 -6.97 9.60
C VAL A 94 -21.50 -7.35 9.45
N TYR A 95 -22.05 -7.17 8.27
CA TYR A 95 -23.38 -7.61 7.89
C TYR A 95 -23.25 -8.78 6.92
N LEU A 96 -23.98 -9.85 7.19
CA LEU A 96 -24.00 -11.04 6.36
C LEU A 96 -25.45 -11.49 6.19
N ALA A 97 -25.91 -11.57 4.95
CA ALA A 97 -27.21 -12.15 4.60
C ALA A 97 -26.99 -13.49 3.89
N LEU A 98 -27.57 -14.57 4.42
CA LEU A 98 -27.39 -15.94 3.95
C LEU A 98 -28.75 -16.56 3.65
N PRO A 99 -28.97 -17.16 2.47
CA PRO A 99 -30.15 -17.95 2.21
C PRO A 99 -30.25 -19.16 3.16
N TRP A 100 -31.47 -19.54 3.54
CA TRP A 100 -31.71 -20.75 4.33
C TRP A 100 -31.15 -22.02 3.69
N ARG A 101 -31.10 -22.07 2.36
CA ARG A 101 -30.54 -23.19 1.60
C ARG A 101 -29.05 -23.38 1.89
N THR A 102 -28.28 -22.29 1.96
CA THR A 102 -26.86 -22.26 2.33
C THR A 102 -26.64 -22.77 3.75
N ILE A 103 -27.44 -22.28 4.71
CA ILE A 103 -27.34 -22.70 6.12
C ILE A 103 -27.67 -24.20 6.26
N ARG A 104 -28.73 -24.69 5.60
CA ARG A 104 -29.13 -26.10 5.62
C ARG A 104 -28.15 -27.02 4.90
N ALA A 105 -27.46 -26.51 3.89
CA ALA A 105 -26.41 -27.24 3.18
C ALA A 105 -25.09 -27.31 3.98
N ALA A 106 -25.03 -26.73 5.18
CA ALA A 106 -23.89 -26.81 6.11
C ALA A 106 -22.53 -26.45 5.48
N GLY A 107 -22.51 -25.59 4.46
CA GLY A 107 -21.28 -25.18 3.75
C GLY A 107 -21.02 -25.89 2.42
N ASP A 108 -21.82 -26.88 2.01
CA ASP A 108 -21.71 -27.53 0.70
C ASP A 108 -22.08 -26.58 -0.45
N LEU A 109 -23.00 -25.66 -0.17
CA LEU A 109 -23.36 -24.53 -1.02
C LEU A 109 -22.84 -23.25 -0.37
N LEU A 110 -22.07 -22.47 -1.12
CA LEU A 110 -21.51 -21.18 -0.71
C LEU A 110 -22.24 -20.04 -1.44
N GLU A 111 -23.56 -20.00 -1.32
CA GLU A 111 -24.39 -18.89 -1.82
C GLU A 111 -24.62 -17.90 -0.67
N VAL A 112 -24.18 -16.66 -0.83
CA VAL A 112 -24.39 -15.58 0.13
C VAL A 112 -25.20 -14.51 -0.59
N GLU A 113 -26.17 -13.91 0.08
CA GLU A 113 -26.97 -12.86 -0.55
C GLU A 113 -26.16 -11.56 -0.56
N ARG A 114 -25.70 -11.11 0.61
CA ARG A 114 -25.01 -9.82 0.75
C ARG A 114 -23.95 -9.85 1.83
N VAL A 115 -22.82 -9.19 1.57
CA VAL A 115 -21.77 -8.93 2.55
C VAL A 115 -21.52 -7.43 2.65
N GLU A 116 -21.54 -6.90 3.87
CA GLU A 116 -21.09 -5.53 4.12
C GLU A 116 -20.09 -5.45 5.26
N LEU A 117 -19.04 -4.64 5.08
CA LEU A 117 -18.09 -4.31 6.13
C LEU A 117 -18.00 -2.80 6.30
N ASP A 118 -18.23 -2.33 7.53
CA ASP A 118 -18.04 -0.94 7.91
C ASP A 118 -16.74 -0.79 8.70
N ALA A 119 -15.92 0.15 8.24
CA ALA A 119 -14.60 0.46 8.76
C ALA A 119 -13.72 -0.78 9.04
N PRO A 120 -13.60 -1.74 8.10
CA PRO A 120 -12.68 -2.84 8.29
C PRO A 120 -11.24 -2.33 8.31
N GLN A 121 -10.44 -2.79 9.25
CA GLN A 121 -9.01 -2.49 9.37
C GLN A 121 -8.22 -3.78 9.25
N LEU A 122 -7.42 -3.90 8.19
CA LEU A 122 -6.58 -5.06 7.91
C LEU A 122 -5.10 -4.73 8.14
N ASP A 123 -4.42 -5.54 8.94
CA ASP A 123 -2.96 -5.47 9.13
C ASP A 123 -2.28 -6.52 8.22
N VAL A 124 -1.49 -6.04 7.25
CA VAL A 124 -0.88 -6.90 6.23
C VAL A 124 0.18 -7.82 6.83
N ALA A 125 0.96 -7.34 7.79
CA ALA A 125 2.00 -8.12 8.44
C ALA A 125 1.40 -9.22 9.33
N ALA A 126 0.29 -8.95 10.02
CA ALA A 126 -0.48 -9.97 10.73
C ALA A 126 -1.11 -10.99 9.77
N LEU A 127 -1.64 -10.55 8.62
CA LEU A 127 -2.19 -11.45 7.59
C LEU A 127 -1.15 -12.40 7.01
N GLN A 128 0.04 -11.89 6.66
CA GLN A 128 1.12 -12.71 6.12
C GLN A 128 1.61 -13.75 7.13
N ARG A 129 1.80 -13.35 8.41
CA ARG A 129 2.17 -14.28 9.48
C ARG A 129 1.14 -15.38 9.64
N TRP A 130 -0.15 -15.05 9.60
CA TRP A 130 -1.21 -16.06 9.64
C TRP A 130 -1.20 -16.97 8.41
N LEU A 131 -1.08 -16.41 7.19
CA LEU A 131 -1.01 -17.18 5.94
C LEU A 131 0.17 -18.17 5.94
N ALA A 132 1.32 -17.78 6.48
CA ALA A 132 2.50 -18.65 6.60
C ALA A 132 2.29 -19.86 7.53
N THR A 133 1.32 -19.80 8.46
CA THR A 133 0.93 -20.95 9.30
C THR A 133 -0.05 -21.91 8.63
N ARG A 134 -0.61 -21.55 7.47
CA ARG A 134 -1.62 -22.37 6.79
C ARG A 134 -0.93 -23.54 6.09
N PRO A 135 -1.46 -24.78 6.23
CA PRO A 135 -0.96 -25.89 5.44
C PRO A 135 -1.16 -25.57 3.95
N PRO A 136 -0.23 -25.97 3.08
CA PRO A 136 -0.39 -25.81 1.63
C PRO A 136 -1.67 -26.52 1.21
N SER A 137 -2.66 -25.76 0.75
CA SER A 137 -3.92 -26.31 0.25
C SER A 137 -3.79 -26.59 -1.24
N THR A 138 -3.87 -27.85 -1.63
CA THR A 138 -3.95 -28.27 -3.04
C THR A 138 -5.37 -28.09 -3.61
N GLU A 139 -6.37 -27.89 -2.74
CA GLU A 139 -7.74 -27.63 -3.17
C GLU A 139 -7.93 -26.15 -3.56
N PRO A 140 -8.60 -25.86 -4.70
CA PRO A 140 -8.95 -24.50 -5.08
C PRO A 140 -9.82 -23.83 -4.01
N LEU A 141 -9.50 -22.58 -3.67
CA LEU A 141 -10.33 -21.78 -2.76
C LEU A 141 -11.76 -21.72 -3.30
N ARG A 142 -12.72 -22.30 -2.55
CA ARG A 142 -14.14 -22.24 -2.91
C ARG A 142 -14.68 -20.83 -2.67
N MET A 143 -14.67 -20.03 -3.72
CA MET A 143 -15.22 -18.69 -3.70
C MET A 143 -16.76 -18.74 -3.63
N PRO A 144 -17.41 -18.02 -2.71
CA PRO A 144 -18.87 -17.95 -2.67
C PRO A 144 -19.43 -17.17 -3.85
N SER A 145 -20.71 -17.34 -4.16
CA SER A 145 -21.47 -16.40 -4.98
C SER A 145 -22.15 -15.36 -4.09
N LEU A 146 -22.13 -14.09 -4.51
CA LEU A 146 -22.84 -12.97 -3.87
C LEU A 146 -23.88 -12.44 -4.86
N SER A 147 -25.18 -12.54 -4.55
CA SER A 147 -26.25 -12.07 -5.46
C SER A 147 -26.51 -10.56 -5.36
N ASP A 148 -26.46 -10.03 -4.14
CA ASP A 148 -26.63 -8.60 -3.80
C ASP A 148 -25.29 -7.94 -3.43
N GLY A 149 -24.20 -8.67 -3.71
CA GLY A 149 -22.88 -8.11 -3.82
C GLY A 149 -22.13 -7.91 -2.51
N LEU A 150 -21.06 -7.11 -2.62
CA LEU A 150 -20.11 -6.80 -1.55
C LEU A 150 -19.99 -5.29 -1.42
N ARG A 151 -20.08 -4.79 -0.19
CA ARG A 151 -19.86 -3.38 0.11
C ARG A 151 -18.88 -3.21 1.27
N ILE A 152 -17.83 -2.42 1.04
CA ILE A 152 -16.91 -1.97 2.09
C ILE A 152 -16.97 -0.45 2.13
N VAL A 153 -17.05 0.11 3.32
CA VAL A 153 -17.00 1.57 3.54
C VAL A 153 -16.01 1.90 4.64
N ARG A 154 -15.28 3.02 4.48
CA ARG A 154 -14.29 3.53 5.45
C ARG A 154 -13.20 2.51 5.81
N GLY A 155 -12.90 1.57 4.91
CA GLY A 155 -11.88 0.55 5.18
C GLY A 155 -10.48 1.14 5.30
N ARG A 156 -9.60 0.41 5.97
CA ARG A 156 -8.19 0.74 6.14
C ARG A 156 -7.33 -0.52 5.97
N VAL A 157 -6.22 -0.38 5.28
CA VAL A 157 -5.16 -1.40 5.20
C VAL A 157 -3.89 -0.77 5.74
N ILE A 158 -3.20 -1.49 6.62
CA ILE A 158 -1.97 -1.02 7.29
C ILE A 158 -0.83 -1.93 6.87
N GLY A 159 0.22 -1.32 6.32
CA GLY A 159 1.48 -1.97 5.99
C GLY A 159 2.67 -1.32 6.71
N ALA A 160 3.87 -1.79 6.42
CA ALA A 160 5.10 -1.19 6.95
C ALA A 160 5.41 0.13 6.22
N GLY A 161 5.33 1.26 6.93
CA GLY A 161 5.63 2.59 6.37
C GLY A 161 4.53 3.19 5.47
N TRP A 162 3.45 2.45 5.20
CA TRP A 162 2.33 2.92 4.38
C TRP A 162 0.98 2.47 4.92
N SER A 163 -0.07 3.18 4.52
CA SER A 163 -1.46 2.78 4.77
C SER A 163 -2.35 3.13 3.59
N ILE A 164 -3.44 2.39 3.43
CA ILE A 164 -4.54 2.77 2.53
C ILE A 164 -5.73 3.09 3.42
N GLU A 165 -6.30 4.28 3.28
CA GLU A 165 -7.41 4.74 4.09
C GLU A 165 -8.64 5.07 3.25
N GLN A 166 -9.78 5.22 3.93
CA GLN A 166 -11.06 5.57 3.31
C GLN A 166 -11.43 4.62 2.16
N ILE A 167 -11.07 3.35 2.31
CA ILE A 167 -11.34 2.33 1.31
C ILE A 167 -12.85 2.18 1.17
N SER A 168 -13.31 2.38 -0.05
CA SER A 168 -14.64 2.03 -0.49
C SER A 168 -14.52 0.94 -1.55
N LEU A 169 -15.28 -0.14 -1.38
CA LEU A 169 -15.39 -1.21 -2.36
C LEU A 169 -16.87 -1.47 -2.58
N SER A 170 -17.30 -1.49 -3.82
CA SER A 170 -18.66 -1.91 -4.15
C SER A 170 -18.64 -2.83 -5.35
N SER A 171 -19.23 -4.00 -5.20
CA SER A 171 -19.54 -4.93 -6.30
C SER A 171 -21.01 -5.28 -6.22
N PRO A 172 -21.80 -5.15 -7.30
CA PRO A 172 -23.23 -5.47 -7.28
C PRO A 172 -23.50 -6.98 -7.18
N GLU A 173 -22.64 -7.78 -7.79
CA GLU A 173 -22.71 -9.24 -7.77
C GLU A 173 -21.29 -9.81 -7.72
N LEU A 174 -21.16 -11.06 -7.27
CA LEU A 174 -19.92 -11.81 -7.37
C LEU A 174 -20.28 -13.24 -7.74
N HIS A 175 -19.71 -13.74 -8.84
CA HIS A 175 -19.88 -15.12 -9.23
C HIS A 175 -18.51 -15.73 -9.57
N PRO A 176 -18.17 -16.93 -9.06
CA PRO A 176 -16.85 -17.53 -9.23
C PRO A 176 -16.36 -17.65 -10.68
N GLN A 177 -17.29 -17.81 -11.62
CA GLN A 177 -17.03 -18.06 -13.04
C GLN A 177 -17.45 -16.92 -13.99
N ARG A 178 -18.02 -15.82 -13.48
CA ARG A 178 -18.43 -14.68 -14.31
C ARG A 178 -17.49 -13.51 -14.11
N LEU A 179 -17.58 -12.51 -14.99
CA LEU A 179 -16.84 -11.27 -14.84
C LEU A 179 -17.30 -10.55 -13.56
N LEU A 180 -16.39 -10.34 -12.62
CA LEU A 180 -16.60 -9.44 -11.50
C LEU A 180 -16.38 -8.00 -11.97
N ARG A 181 -17.28 -7.08 -11.59
CA ARG A 181 -17.11 -5.64 -11.77
C ARG A 181 -17.21 -4.96 -10.41
N ALA A 182 -16.20 -4.20 -10.04
CA ALA A 182 -16.18 -3.47 -8.78
C ALA A 182 -15.76 -2.02 -8.99
N ARG A 183 -16.14 -1.16 -8.05
CA ARG A 183 -15.55 0.17 -7.88
C ARG A 183 -14.74 0.17 -6.60
N ILE A 184 -13.53 0.69 -6.68
CA ILE A 184 -12.57 0.75 -5.57
C ILE A 184 -12.09 2.19 -5.46
N GLY A 185 -12.31 2.82 -4.31
CA GLY A 185 -11.81 4.16 -4.03
C GLY A 185 -11.08 4.19 -2.69
N GLY A 186 -10.20 5.16 -2.52
CA GLY A 186 -9.46 5.33 -1.27
C GLY A 186 -8.30 6.31 -1.42
N ARG A 187 -7.40 6.30 -0.44
CA ARG A 187 -6.15 7.08 -0.48
C ARG A 187 -5.00 6.27 0.09
N VAL A 188 -3.90 6.19 -0.63
CA VAL A 188 -2.63 5.69 -0.08
C VAL A 188 -1.95 6.84 0.66
N LEU A 189 -1.34 6.52 1.80
CA LEU A 189 -0.48 7.41 2.58
C LEU A 189 0.86 6.70 2.78
N SER A 190 1.94 7.37 2.42
CA SER A 190 3.32 6.98 2.64
C SER A 190 4.10 8.26 2.93
N ASP A 191 5.23 8.20 3.63
CA ASP A 191 5.95 9.39 4.11
C ASP A 191 6.00 10.55 3.09
N GLY A 192 5.45 11.72 3.46
CA GLY A 192 5.35 12.91 2.61
C GLY A 192 4.43 12.84 1.38
N VAL A 193 3.84 11.69 1.06
CA VAL A 193 3.09 11.43 -0.19
C VAL A 193 1.68 10.90 0.08
N ARG A 194 0.69 11.51 -0.58
CA ARG A 194 -0.70 11.09 -0.57
C ARG A 194 -1.15 10.71 -1.97
N VAL A 195 -1.80 9.57 -2.13
CA VAL A 195 -2.29 9.08 -3.42
C VAL A 195 -3.78 8.74 -3.36
N PRO A 196 -4.71 9.70 -3.50
CA PRO A 196 -6.11 9.40 -3.75
C PRO A 196 -6.30 8.64 -5.07
N PHE A 197 -7.24 7.71 -5.05
CA PHE A 197 -7.63 6.94 -6.24
C PHE A 197 -9.13 6.63 -6.26
N ASP A 198 -9.65 6.50 -7.48
CA ASP A 198 -11.00 5.99 -7.75
C ASP A 198 -10.97 5.18 -9.05
N LEU A 199 -11.14 3.87 -8.90
CA LEU A 199 -10.86 2.86 -9.91
C LEU A 199 -12.09 1.99 -10.15
N ALA A 200 -12.41 1.77 -11.42
CA ALA A 200 -13.21 0.63 -11.85
C ALA A 200 -12.29 -0.58 -11.99
N ALA A 201 -12.67 -1.68 -11.37
CA ALA A 201 -11.97 -2.94 -11.39
C ALA A 201 -12.80 -4.04 -12.06
N THR A 202 -12.13 -4.90 -12.80
CA THR A 202 -12.73 -6.10 -13.38
C THR A 202 -11.87 -7.33 -13.11
N LEU A 203 -12.49 -8.45 -12.75
CA LEU A 203 -11.79 -9.73 -12.59
C LEU A 203 -12.49 -10.82 -13.40
N GLN A 204 -11.79 -11.38 -14.37
CA GLN A 204 -12.27 -12.49 -15.20
C GLN A 204 -12.15 -13.81 -14.44
N ARG A 205 -13.27 -14.55 -14.35
CA ARG A 205 -13.36 -15.84 -13.67
C ARG A 205 -12.64 -15.82 -12.30
N PRO A 206 -13.18 -15.10 -11.30
CA PRO A 206 -12.55 -14.91 -10.00
C PRO A 206 -11.98 -16.19 -9.34
N ALA A 207 -12.66 -17.33 -9.46
CA ALA A 207 -12.16 -18.60 -8.90
C ALA A 207 -10.90 -19.15 -9.58
N LEU A 208 -10.61 -18.71 -10.81
CA LEU A 208 -9.41 -19.06 -11.56
C LEU A 208 -8.41 -17.90 -11.65
N ALA A 209 -8.74 -16.74 -11.06
CA ALA A 209 -7.88 -15.56 -11.00
C ALA A 209 -7.29 -15.14 -12.38
N ARG A 210 -8.08 -15.33 -13.46
CA ARG A 210 -7.55 -15.35 -14.84
C ARG A 210 -7.07 -14.00 -15.35
N GLY A 211 -7.76 -12.90 -15.04
CA GLY A 211 -7.41 -11.60 -15.60
C GLY A 211 -7.97 -10.44 -14.79
N LEU A 212 -7.09 -9.55 -14.34
CA LEU A 212 -7.39 -8.31 -13.65
C LEU A 212 -7.34 -7.14 -14.64
N GLY A 213 -8.33 -6.26 -14.56
CA GLY A 213 -8.32 -4.95 -15.21
C GLY A 213 -8.62 -3.86 -14.19
N LEU A 214 -7.87 -2.76 -14.22
CA LEU A 214 -8.15 -1.55 -13.45
C LEU A 214 -8.16 -0.34 -14.39
N SER A 215 -9.06 0.60 -14.16
CA SER A 215 -9.05 1.89 -14.88
C SER A 215 -9.68 2.97 -14.03
N GLY A 216 -9.14 4.19 -14.09
CA GLY A 216 -9.68 5.29 -13.30
C GLY A 216 -8.67 6.38 -13.00
N GLY A 217 -9.02 7.22 -12.03
CA GLY A 217 -8.19 8.35 -11.60
C GLY A 217 -7.27 7.96 -10.45
N VAL A 218 -6.02 8.40 -10.55
CA VAL A 218 -5.02 8.34 -9.47
C VAL A 218 -4.35 9.70 -9.44
N SER A 219 -4.09 10.27 -8.27
CA SER A 219 -3.31 11.51 -8.18
C SER A 219 -2.24 11.35 -7.13
N VAL A 220 -0.97 11.42 -7.49
CA VAL A 220 0.10 11.54 -6.49
C VAL A 220 0.14 12.99 -6.04
N GLN A 221 0.21 13.22 -4.73
CA GLN A 221 0.22 14.53 -4.11
C GLN A 221 1.36 14.56 -3.10
N ALA A 222 2.34 15.42 -3.33
CA ALA A 222 3.41 15.72 -2.39
C ALA A 222 3.27 17.18 -1.93
N LYS A 223 4.24 17.68 -1.16
CA LYS A 223 4.20 19.02 -0.57
C LYS A 223 4.00 20.13 -1.62
N ASP A 224 4.81 20.11 -2.67
CA ASP A 224 4.91 21.24 -3.62
C ASP A 224 4.50 20.86 -5.06
N TRP A 225 4.06 19.61 -5.27
CA TRP A 225 3.67 19.12 -6.59
C TRP A 225 2.54 18.11 -6.56
N THR A 226 1.84 18.00 -7.69
CA THR A 226 0.80 16.99 -7.92
C THR A 226 0.99 16.33 -9.27
N LEU A 227 0.66 15.05 -9.34
CA LEU A 227 0.68 14.24 -10.56
C LEU A 227 -0.67 13.52 -10.70
N PRO A 228 -1.73 14.22 -11.13
CA PRO A 228 -2.96 13.59 -11.58
C PRO A 228 -2.73 12.71 -12.81
N MET A 229 -3.33 11.53 -12.79
CA MET A 229 -3.18 10.49 -13.80
C MET A 229 -4.52 9.81 -14.07
N ARG A 230 -4.76 9.43 -15.32
CA ARG A 230 -5.77 8.42 -15.68
C ARG A 230 -5.06 7.13 -16.07
N ILE A 231 -5.30 6.07 -15.32
CA ILE A 231 -4.61 4.80 -15.53
C ILE A 231 -5.49 3.79 -16.26
N ARG A 232 -4.85 2.88 -16.99
CA ARG A 232 -5.39 1.63 -17.51
C ARG A 232 -4.37 0.52 -17.22
N LEU A 233 -4.78 -0.46 -16.43
CA LEU A 233 -3.96 -1.60 -16.03
C LEU A 233 -4.64 -2.89 -16.47
N GLY A 234 -3.87 -3.79 -17.07
CA GLY A 234 -4.27 -5.18 -17.32
C GLY A 234 -3.19 -6.13 -16.83
N ALA A 235 -3.59 -7.23 -16.20
CA ALA A 235 -2.68 -8.27 -15.70
C ALA A 235 -3.39 -9.62 -15.54
N LEU A 236 -2.64 -10.69 -15.30
CA LEU A 236 -3.16 -11.95 -14.74
C LEU A 236 -2.77 -12.00 -13.27
N LEU A 237 -3.65 -12.47 -12.38
CA LEU A 237 -3.27 -12.62 -10.97
C LEU A 237 -2.34 -13.82 -10.82
N HIS A 238 -1.32 -13.65 -9.98
CA HIS A 238 -0.36 -14.69 -9.65
C HIS A 238 -0.40 -15.01 -8.16
N SER A 239 -0.37 -16.31 -7.86
CA SER A 239 -0.24 -16.85 -6.51
C SER A 239 0.54 -18.14 -6.61
N GLY A 240 1.80 -18.12 -6.16
CA GLY A 240 2.70 -19.27 -6.20
C GLY A 240 3.80 -19.18 -5.14
N ASP A 241 4.78 -20.06 -5.23
CA ASP A 241 5.89 -20.17 -4.26
C ASP A 241 6.82 -18.93 -4.25
N ASP A 242 6.79 -18.14 -5.32
CA ASP A 242 7.48 -16.85 -5.47
C ASP A 242 6.65 -15.66 -4.96
N GLY A 243 5.50 -15.91 -4.33
CA GLY A 243 4.68 -14.90 -3.67
C GLY A 243 3.39 -14.54 -4.42
N LEU A 244 2.74 -13.47 -3.97
CA LEU A 244 1.56 -12.91 -4.62
C LEU A 244 2.01 -11.92 -5.69
N GLY A 245 1.27 -11.81 -6.79
CA GLY A 245 1.71 -10.91 -7.85
C GLY A 245 0.76 -10.72 -9.01
N LEU A 246 1.28 -10.06 -10.04
CA LEU A 246 0.63 -9.81 -11.31
C LEU A 246 1.54 -10.29 -12.44
N ASP A 247 1.05 -11.21 -13.25
CA ASP A 247 1.71 -11.61 -14.50
C ASP A 247 1.28 -10.74 -15.65
N ARG A 248 2.21 -10.52 -16.59
CA ARG A 248 1.96 -9.75 -17.81
C ARG A 248 1.30 -8.40 -17.50
N LEU A 249 1.73 -7.74 -16.42
CA LEU A 249 1.27 -6.40 -16.09
C LEU A 249 1.52 -5.50 -17.29
N ARG A 250 0.51 -4.74 -17.67
CA ARG A 250 0.59 -3.60 -18.57
C ARG A 250 -0.16 -2.46 -17.94
N LEU A 251 0.57 -1.43 -17.52
CA LEU A 251 0.04 -0.19 -17.01
C LEU A 251 0.31 0.90 -18.04
N GLY A 252 -0.72 1.64 -18.46
CA GLY A 252 -0.60 2.88 -19.20
C GLY A 252 -1.25 4.00 -18.41
N ALA A 253 -0.65 5.19 -18.45
CA ALA A 253 -1.14 6.34 -17.71
C ALA A 253 -1.01 7.62 -18.53
N ASP A 254 -2.12 8.33 -18.67
CA ASP A 254 -2.16 9.71 -19.14
C ASP A 254 -1.94 10.62 -17.92
N ALA A 255 -0.78 11.26 -17.84
CA ALA A 255 -0.29 11.95 -16.65
C ALA A 255 -0.06 13.45 -16.91
N ARG A 256 -0.08 14.23 -15.84
CA ARG A 256 0.21 15.65 -15.90
C ARG A 256 0.90 16.10 -14.63
N TYR A 257 2.17 16.47 -14.71
CA TYR A 257 2.91 17.02 -13.59
C TYR A 257 2.55 18.49 -13.39
N ARG A 258 2.29 18.88 -12.14
CA ARG A 258 1.99 20.27 -11.77
C ARG A 258 2.77 20.69 -10.54
N ALA A 259 3.53 21.77 -10.64
CA ALA A 259 4.26 22.39 -9.54
C ALA A 259 4.48 23.88 -9.83
N GLY A 260 3.99 24.78 -8.96
CA GLY A 260 4.00 26.23 -9.24
C GLY A 260 3.35 26.54 -10.60
N ASP A 261 4.08 27.25 -11.47
CA ASP A 261 3.67 27.59 -12.84
C ASP A 261 3.95 26.48 -13.87
N THR A 262 4.56 25.37 -13.45
CA THR A 262 4.89 24.24 -14.33
C THR A 262 3.67 23.33 -14.50
N ASP A 263 3.20 23.14 -15.74
CA ASP A 263 2.21 22.13 -16.12
C ASP A 263 2.74 21.31 -17.31
N LEU A 264 3.13 20.06 -17.06
CA LEU A 264 3.76 19.18 -18.05
C LEU A 264 2.90 17.92 -18.29
N PRO A 265 2.17 17.84 -19.41
CA PRO A 265 1.44 16.62 -19.78
C PRO A 265 2.37 15.58 -20.41
N PHE A 266 2.17 14.31 -20.05
CA PHE A 266 2.90 13.20 -20.63
C PHE A 266 2.14 11.89 -20.51
N VAL A 267 2.58 10.88 -21.26
CA VAL A 267 2.08 9.51 -21.16
C VAL A 267 3.24 8.62 -20.76
N PHE A 268 3.02 7.75 -19.78
CA PHE A 268 3.98 6.70 -19.46
C PHE A 268 3.31 5.33 -19.45
N GLY A 269 4.13 4.31 -19.72
CA GLY A 269 3.73 2.91 -19.68
C GLY A 269 4.75 2.08 -18.92
N LEU A 270 4.26 1.11 -18.15
CA LEU A 270 5.07 0.10 -17.47
C LEU A 270 4.56 -1.29 -17.84
N ALA A 271 5.48 -2.24 -18.03
CA ALA A 271 5.15 -3.63 -18.28
C ALA A 271 6.13 -4.58 -17.59
N GLY A 272 5.65 -5.76 -17.17
CA GLY A 272 6.49 -6.76 -16.52
C GLY A 272 5.71 -7.69 -15.59
N PRO A 273 6.34 -8.67 -14.95
CA PRO A 273 5.75 -9.39 -13.82
C PRO A 273 5.99 -8.62 -12.52
N LEU A 274 4.92 -8.36 -11.77
CA LEU A 274 4.99 -7.78 -10.42
C LEU A 274 4.91 -8.91 -9.39
N ARG A 275 5.76 -8.87 -8.37
CA ARG A 275 5.75 -9.83 -7.24
C ARG A 275 5.83 -9.08 -5.93
N TYR A 276 5.14 -9.61 -4.92
CA TYR A 276 5.24 -9.18 -3.54
C TYR A 276 5.58 -10.38 -2.66
N ARG A 277 6.77 -10.35 -2.09
CA ARG A 277 7.34 -11.42 -1.28
C ARG A 277 8.30 -10.82 -0.26
N ASP A 278 8.33 -11.36 0.96
CA ASP A 278 9.28 -10.96 2.01
C ASP A 278 9.27 -9.43 2.25
N ALA A 279 8.07 -8.85 2.30
CA ALA A 279 7.80 -7.41 2.42
C ALA A 279 8.36 -6.52 1.29
N ALA A 280 8.88 -7.10 0.20
CA ALA A 280 9.37 -6.38 -0.96
C ALA A 280 8.47 -6.58 -2.18
N LEU A 281 8.21 -5.48 -2.88
CA LEU A 281 7.58 -5.43 -4.19
C LEU A 281 8.67 -5.43 -5.27
N THR A 282 8.59 -6.30 -6.27
CA THR A 282 9.57 -6.37 -7.37
C THR A 282 8.87 -6.41 -8.72
N LEU A 283 9.42 -5.70 -9.69
CA LEU A 283 9.01 -5.68 -11.09
C LEU A 283 10.24 -5.95 -11.94
N ALA A 284 10.45 -7.22 -12.30
CA ALA A 284 11.65 -7.68 -12.99
C ALA A 284 11.32 -8.89 -13.90
N PRO A 285 11.54 -8.80 -15.23
CA PRO A 285 12.00 -7.61 -15.94
C PRO A 285 10.95 -6.49 -15.96
N LEU A 286 11.41 -5.25 -15.99
CA LEU A 286 10.62 -4.04 -16.20
C LEU A 286 10.81 -3.58 -17.64
N GLY A 287 9.72 -3.19 -18.30
CA GLY A 287 9.72 -2.36 -19.50
C GLY A 287 9.02 -1.05 -19.20
N ALA A 288 9.64 0.06 -19.58
CA ALA A 288 9.14 1.41 -19.37
C ALA A 288 9.16 2.21 -20.68
N ALA A 289 8.13 3.01 -20.89
CA ALA A 289 8.06 3.94 -22.00
C ALA A 289 7.53 5.28 -21.48
N LEU A 290 8.16 6.37 -21.90
CA LEU A 290 7.73 7.73 -21.61
C LEU A 290 7.60 8.51 -22.91
N ARG A 291 6.50 9.23 -23.06
CA ARG A 291 6.18 10.06 -24.21
C ARG A 291 5.70 11.41 -23.71
N GLY A 292 6.40 12.45 -24.08
CA GLY A 292 6.03 13.82 -23.75
C GLY A 292 6.56 14.80 -24.79
N LYS A 293 6.50 16.09 -24.46
CA LYS A 293 7.02 17.21 -25.25
C LYS A 293 7.79 18.16 -24.33
N ASP A 294 8.50 19.09 -24.95
CA ASP A 294 9.19 20.21 -24.29
C ASP A 294 10.21 19.73 -23.26
N ALA A 295 9.87 19.77 -21.96
CA ALA A 295 10.73 19.32 -20.88
C ALA A 295 10.63 17.81 -20.58
N ILE A 296 9.61 17.13 -21.10
CA ILE A 296 9.41 15.69 -20.87
C ILE A 296 10.08 14.88 -21.99
N PRO A 297 11.08 14.05 -21.66
CA PRO A 297 11.78 13.25 -22.64
C PRO A 297 10.92 12.16 -23.28
N GLN A 298 11.27 11.79 -24.51
CA GLN A 298 10.81 10.55 -25.12
C GLN A 298 11.87 9.47 -24.92
N LEU A 299 11.55 8.45 -24.12
CA LEU A 299 12.44 7.33 -23.89
C LEU A 299 11.72 5.98 -23.84
N ASP A 300 12.47 4.95 -24.18
CA ASP A 300 12.11 3.54 -23.99
C ASP A 300 13.23 2.88 -23.20
N ALA A 301 12.88 2.12 -22.17
CA ALA A 301 13.84 1.47 -21.28
C ALA A 301 13.37 0.09 -20.85
N GLY A 302 14.32 -0.82 -20.66
CA GLY A 302 14.16 -2.06 -19.93
C GLY A 302 14.86 -1.96 -18.57
N GLY A 303 14.61 -2.91 -17.66
CA GLY A 303 15.35 -2.95 -16.42
C GLY A 303 14.68 -3.74 -15.31
N ARG A 304 14.76 -3.22 -14.09
CA ARG A 304 14.18 -3.82 -12.88
C ARG A 304 13.87 -2.74 -11.85
N PHE A 305 12.82 -2.97 -11.10
CA PHE A 305 12.43 -2.15 -9.96
C PHE A 305 12.17 -3.04 -8.75
N ALA A 306 12.63 -2.61 -7.58
CA ALA A 306 12.33 -3.23 -6.30
C ALA A 306 12.03 -2.16 -5.24
N PHE A 307 11.07 -2.43 -4.38
CA PHE A 307 10.64 -1.53 -3.31
C PHE A 307 10.35 -2.34 -2.05
N GLY A 308 11.14 -2.14 -1.00
CA GLY A 308 10.98 -2.81 0.29
C GLY A 308 11.44 -1.90 1.41
N GLU A 309 12.52 -2.29 2.09
CA GLU A 309 13.26 -1.40 3.00
C GLU A 309 13.85 -0.21 2.23
N ASP A 310 14.58 -0.52 1.16
CA ASP A 310 15.07 0.44 0.18
C ASP A 310 14.35 0.29 -1.17
N MET A 311 14.42 1.36 -1.95
CA MET A 311 14.03 1.39 -3.35
C MET A 311 15.26 1.20 -4.23
N ARG A 312 15.17 0.23 -5.15
CA ARG A 312 16.19 -0.02 -6.18
C ARG A 312 15.57 0.09 -7.55
N LEU A 313 16.20 0.89 -8.41
CA LEU A 313 15.80 1.05 -9.80
C LEU A 313 17.04 0.87 -10.68
N HIS A 314 16.91 0.04 -11.70
CA HIS A 314 17.88 -0.05 -12.79
C HIS A 314 17.12 0.08 -14.08
N LEU A 315 17.51 1.04 -14.93
CA LEU A 315 16.96 1.27 -16.25
C LEU A 315 18.10 1.32 -17.26
N ASP A 316 17.96 0.56 -18.33
CA ASP A 316 18.79 0.60 -19.54
C ASP A 316 17.87 0.95 -20.69
N GLY A 317 18.14 2.05 -21.37
CA GLY A 317 17.24 2.55 -22.38
C GLY A 317 17.86 3.54 -23.34
N VAL A 318 17.00 4.12 -24.16
CA VAL A 318 17.39 5.10 -25.16
C VAL A 318 16.49 6.31 -25.05
N LEU A 319 17.13 7.47 -24.93
CA LEU A 319 16.49 8.75 -25.13
C LEU A 319 16.50 9.10 -26.61
N ALA A 320 15.32 9.31 -27.20
CA ALA A 320 15.19 9.54 -28.64
C ALA A 320 15.84 10.86 -29.08
N GLN A 321 15.72 11.90 -28.26
CA GLN A 321 16.30 13.22 -28.51
C GLN A 321 16.53 13.97 -27.19
N TRP A 322 17.50 14.88 -27.19
CA TRP A 322 17.65 15.84 -26.08
C TRP A 322 16.43 16.77 -26.05
N PRO A 323 15.74 16.93 -24.91
CA PRO A 323 14.56 17.79 -24.84
C PRO A 323 14.93 19.27 -25.06
N ASP A 324 14.08 20.00 -25.77
CA ASP A 324 14.36 21.40 -26.15
C ASP A 324 14.36 22.36 -24.96
N ALA A 325 13.59 22.03 -23.91
CA ALA A 325 13.53 22.83 -22.69
C ALA A 325 14.69 22.53 -21.72
N TRP A 326 15.55 21.56 -22.02
CA TRP A 326 16.75 21.28 -21.22
C TRP A 326 17.89 22.20 -21.65
N PRO A 327 18.89 22.43 -20.76
CA PRO A 327 20.06 23.22 -21.11
C PRO A 327 20.70 22.78 -22.43
N ALA A 328 21.02 23.73 -23.29
CA ALA A 328 21.59 23.44 -24.60
C ALA A 328 22.95 22.75 -24.44
N LEU A 329 23.14 21.64 -25.16
CA LEU A 329 24.42 20.95 -25.19
C LEU A 329 25.40 21.69 -26.12
N PRO A 330 26.67 21.85 -25.72
CA PRO A 330 27.67 22.53 -26.53
C PRO A 330 27.93 21.78 -27.86
N PRO A 331 28.29 22.48 -28.95
CA PRO A 331 28.63 21.82 -30.21
C PRO A 331 29.84 20.87 -30.09
N PRO A 332 29.88 19.77 -30.86
CA PRO A 332 28.84 19.27 -31.76
C PRO A 332 27.76 18.42 -31.06
N LEU A 333 27.80 18.26 -29.74
CA LEU A 333 26.94 17.35 -28.97
C LEU A 333 25.44 17.66 -29.13
N GLY A 334 25.10 18.95 -29.11
CA GLY A 334 23.72 19.43 -29.33
C GLY A 334 23.25 19.33 -30.78
N GLN A 335 24.18 19.21 -31.74
CA GLN A 335 23.87 19.10 -33.17
C GLN A 335 23.60 17.65 -33.59
N SER A 336 24.21 16.69 -32.89
CA SER A 336 23.98 15.27 -33.13
C SER A 336 22.54 14.87 -32.82
N LYS A 337 21.93 14.15 -33.78
CA LYS A 337 20.59 13.55 -33.67
C LYS A 337 20.65 12.05 -33.41
N SER A 338 21.84 11.51 -33.14
CA SER A 338 21.99 10.11 -32.75
C SER A 338 21.21 9.84 -31.46
N PRO A 339 20.56 8.66 -31.35
CA PRO A 339 19.92 8.25 -30.11
C PRO A 339 20.92 8.32 -28.94
N LEU A 340 20.42 8.62 -27.73
CA LEU A 340 21.23 8.72 -26.52
C LEU A 340 20.92 7.53 -25.61
N PRO A 341 21.63 6.40 -25.76
CA PRO A 341 21.64 5.34 -24.76
C PRO A 341 21.94 5.88 -23.37
N PHE A 342 21.22 5.36 -22.39
CA PHE A 342 21.45 5.66 -20.99
C PHE A 342 21.34 4.41 -20.13
N VAL A 343 22.10 4.40 -19.03
CA VAL A 343 21.86 3.50 -17.90
C VAL A 343 21.69 4.34 -16.66
N LEU A 344 20.58 4.17 -15.96
CA LEU A 344 20.27 4.81 -14.69
C LEU A 344 20.16 3.74 -13.61
N ASP A 345 20.97 3.89 -12.57
CA ASP A 345 20.92 3.09 -11.36
C ASP A 345 20.55 3.99 -10.17
N TYR A 346 19.67 3.51 -9.31
CA TYR A 346 19.31 4.15 -8.04
C TYR A 346 19.23 3.08 -6.95
N ASP A 347 19.81 3.40 -5.80
CA ASP A 347 19.71 2.59 -4.59
C ASP A 347 19.58 3.53 -3.37
N GLY A 348 18.49 3.42 -2.64
CA GLY A 348 18.26 4.22 -1.44
C GLY A 348 16.79 4.40 -1.08
N PRO A 349 16.44 5.41 -0.26
CA PRO A 349 15.09 5.57 0.28
C PRO A 349 14.05 5.93 -0.80
N ALA A 350 12.77 5.81 -0.47
CA ALA A 350 11.66 6.09 -1.40
C ALA A 350 11.50 7.58 -1.78
N ASP A 351 12.18 8.47 -1.06
CA ASP A 351 12.16 9.92 -1.27
C ASP A 351 13.18 10.40 -2.32
N PHE A 352 13.90 9.47 -2.97
CA PHE A 352 14.94 9.74 -3.98
C PHE A 352 16.20 10.44 -3.43
N SER A 353 16.40 10.48 -2.12
CA SER A 353 17.59 11.09 -1.49
C SER A 353 18.86 10.26 -1.60
N GLY A 354 18.74 8.99 -2.00
CA GLY A 354 19.85 8.06 -2.20
C GLY A 354 20.76 8.42 -3.38
N ASP A 355 21.81 7.63 -3.55
CA ASP A 355 22.77 7.82 -4.61
C ASP A 355 22.24 7.29 -5.94
N SER A 356 22.39 8.10 -6.99
CA SER A 356 22.05 7.76 -8.37
C SER A 356 23.31 7.69 -9.21
N ALA A 357 23.40 6.73 -10.12
CA ALA A 357 24.44 6.67 -11.13
C ALA A 357 23.81 6.74 -12.52
N LEU A 358 24.38 7.59 -13.38
CA LEU A 358 23.91 7.80 -14.74
C LEU A 358 25.08 7.66 -15.71
N ARG A 359 24.93 6.75 -16.66
CA ARG A 359 25.80 6.62 -17.81
C ARG A 359 25.04 7.08 -19.05
N LEU A 360 25.66 7.92 -19.86
CA LEU A 360 25.14 8.39 -21.14
C LEU A 360 26.19 8.18 -22.21
N GLN A 361 25.75 7.83 -23.41
CA GLN A 361 26.62 7.78 -24.57
C GLN A 361 25.95 8.40 -25.79
N ARG A 362 26.63 9.33 -26.46
CA ARG A 362 26.23 9.83 -27.78
C ARG A 362 27.43 9.83 -28.70
N ASP A 363 27.34 9.08 -29.79
CA ASP A 363 28.45 8.89 -30.71
C ASP A 363 29.70 8.39 -29.94
N GLN A 364 30.80 9.14 -29.99
CA GLN A 364 32.02 8.88 -29.24
C GLN A 364 32.08 9.58 -27.87
N THR A 365 31.08 10.41 -27.55
CA THR A 365 31.00 11.11 -26.27
C THR A 365 30.39 10.22 -25.21
N ARG A 366 31.03 10.15 -24.04
CA ARG A 366 30.62 9.34 -22.91
C ARG A 366 30.58 10.18 -21.66
N PHE A 367 29.53 10.02 -20.89
CA PHE A 367 29.40 10.56 -19.55
C PHE A 367 29.10 9.41 -18.58
N ASP A 368 29.83 9.37 -17.47
CA ASP A 368 29.59 8.48 -16.35
C ASP A 368 29.65 9.32 -15.09
N GLY A 369 28.54 9.42 -14.37
CA GLY A 369 28.46 10.26 -13.19
C GLY A 369 27.53 9.74 -12.11
N ARG A 370 27.75 10.22 -10.89
CA ARG A 370 26.96 9.96 -9.70
C ARG A 370 26.47 11.25 -9.10
N PHE A 371 25.25 11.23 -8.60
CA PHE A 371 24.60 12.40 -8.02
C PHE A 371 23.52 12.00 -7.04
N ARG A 372 23.07 12.96 -6.21
CA ARG A 372 21.85 12.85 -5.43
C ARG A 372 20.81 13.78 -6.03
N LEU A 373 19.66 13.23 -6.41
CA LEU A 373 18.63 13.98 -7.14
C LEU A 373 18.18 15.25 -6.39
N PRO A 374 17.92 15.24 -5.07
CA PRO A 374 17.55 16.45 -4.34
C PRO A 374 18.63 17.54 -4.37
N ALA A 375 19.91 17.15 -4.32
CA ALA A 375 21.02 18.11 -4.38
C ALA A 375 21.11 18.76 -5.77
N VAL A 376 20.95 17.97 -6.83
CA VAL A 376 20.94 18.49 -8.22
C VAL A 376 19.75 19.41 -8.45
N LEU A 377 18.55 19.06 -7.97
CA LEU A 377 17.37 19.92 -8.10
C LEU A 377 17.54 21.24 -7.33
N ALA A 378 18.02 21.19 -6.09
CA ALA A 378 18.31 22.39 -5.31
C ALA A 378 19.36 23.30 -5.99
N TRP A 379 20.36 22.71 -6.64
CA TRP A 379 21.36 23.45 -7.42
C TRP A 379 20.76 24.13 -8.65
N VAL A 380 19.88 23.43 -9.40
CA VAL A 380 19.17 24.01 -10.55
C VAL A 380 18.30 25.20 -10.12
N ASP A 381 17.62 25.08 -8.98
CA ASP A 381 16.76 26.15 -8.44
C ASP A 381 17.57 27.35 -7.93
N ALA A 382 18.74 27.10 -7.32
CA ALA A 382 19.66 28.12 -6.78
C ALA A 382 20.44 28.90 -7.85
N SER A 383 19.89 28.98 -9.07
CA SER A 383 20.37 29.49 -10.37
C SER A 383 21.17 30.82 -10.44
N GLU A 384 21.62 31.40 -9.31
CA GLU A 384 22.39 32.65 -9.23
C GLU A 384 23.75 32.56 -8.48
N GLY A 385 24.46 31.42 -8.48
CA GLY A 385 25.85 31.45 -7.95
C GLY A 385 26.65 30.17 -7.84
N ALA A 386 26.05 28.98 -7.96
CA ALA A 386 26.79 27.72 -7.86
C ALA A 386 27.37 27.31 -9.22
N LEU A 387 28.69 27.45 -9.39
CA LEU A 387 29.37 27.24 -10.67
C LEU A 387 29.38 25.77 -11.16
N LEU A 388 29.33 24.80 -10.23
CA LEU A 388 29.41 23.37 -10.56
C LEU A 388 28.22 22.59 -9.99
N PRO A 389 27.63 21.68 -10.77
CA PRO A 389 26.57 20.80 -10.27
C PRO A 389 27.10 19.86 -9.19
N PRO A 390 26.30 19.52 -8.16
CA PRO A 390 26.69 18.60 -7.08
C PRO A 390 26.63 17.15 -7.56
N LEU A 391 27.54 16.81 -8.45
CA LEU A 391 27.74 15.49 -9.01
C LEU A 391 29.23 15.18 -9.08
N SER A 392 29.58 13.91 -9.06
CA SER A 392 30.91 13.42 -9.40
C SER A 392 30.84 12.64 -10.70
N GLY A 393 31.88 12.66 -11.52
CA GLY A 393 31.86 11.90 -12.77
C GLY A 393 32.90 12.31 -13.78
N ARG A 394 32.88 11.62 -14.92
CA ARG A 394 33.80 11.81 -16.03
C ARG A 394 33.03 12.01 -17.33
N LEU A 395 33.38 13.07 -18.06
CA LEU A 395 32.97 13.31 -19.44
C LEU A 395 34.17 13.13 -20.35
N SER A 396 34.07 12.26 -21.35
CA SER A 396 35.05 12.10 -22.41
C SER A 396 34.39 12.45 -23.75
N THR A 397 34.96 13.40 -24.48
CA THR A 397 34.47 13.79 -25.80
C THR A 397 35.64 14.06 -26.76
N PRO A 398 35.59 13.56 -28.01
CA PRO A 398 36.64 13.85 -28.98
C PRO A 398 36.77 15.33 -29.30
N ARG A 399 35.67 16.09 -29.25
CA ARG A 399 35.64 17.51 -29.58
C ARG A 399 34.49 18.21 -28.87
N ILE A 400 34.75 19.42 -28.38
CA ILE A 400 33.73 20.30 -27.81
C ILE A 400 34.08 21.75 -28.10
N GLU A 401 33.05 22.57 -28.34
CA GLU A 401 33.20 24.01 -28.53
C GLU A 401 32.59 24.75 -27.34
N VAL A 402 33.42 25.54 -26.65
CA VAL A 402 33.02 26.33 -25.48
C VAL A 402 33.48 27.76 -25.69
N SER A 403 32.55 28.72 -25.65
CA SER A 403 32.84 30.16 -25.80
C SER A 403 33.69 30.51 -27.04
N GLY A 404 33.49 29.79 -28.14
CA GLY A 404 34.22 29.99 -29.41
C GLY A 404 35.58 29.29 -29.50
N ALA A 405 36.08 28.68 -28.41
CA ALA A 405 37.26 27.83 -28.44
C ALA A 405 36.87 26.39 -28.81
N THR A 406 37.59 25.79 -29.78
CA THR A 406 37.47 24.36 -30.08
C THR A 406 38.51 23.59 -29.28
N LEU A 407 38.07 22.61 -28.51
CA LEU A 407 38.91 21.72 -27.73
C LEU A 407 38.82 20.31 -28.32
N GLU A 408 39.95 19.62 -28.44
CA GLU A 408 40.05 18.26 -28.98
C GLU A 408 40.56 17.29 -27.89
N GLY A 409 40.04 16.06 -27.89
CA GLY A 409 40.42 15.02 -26.93
C GLY A 409 40.10 15.37 -25.48
N VAL A 410 38.93 15.99 -25.24
CA VAL A 410 38.58 16.53 -23.93
C VAL A 410 38.17 15.43 -22.96
N GLU A 411 38.79 15.46 -21.78
CA GLU A 411 38.39 14.69 -20.61
C GLU A 411 38.12 15.69 -19.47
N ILE A 412 36.91 15.65 -18.91
CA ILE A 412 36.49 16.47 -17.77
C ILE A 412 36.21 15.51 -16.62
N GLU A 413 36.90 15.71 -15.51
CA GLU A 413 36.66 15.01 -14.26
C GLU A 413 36.05 16.00 -13.27
N ILE A 414 34.94 15.59 -12.65
CA ILE A 414 34.22 16.37 -11.66
C ILE A 414 34.30 15.56 -10.37
N GLU A 415 34.98 16.10 -9.37
CA GLU A 415 35.09 15.53 -8.04
C GLU A 415 34.31 16.39 -7.07
N GLN A 416 33.57 15.76 -6.17
CA GLN A 416 32.90 16.45 -5.09
C GLN A 416 33.85 16.45 -3.90
N ASP A 417 34.17 17.64 -3.37
CA ASP A 417 34.90 17.72 -2.10
C ASP A 417 33.99 17.15 -0.99
N ASP A 418 34.32 15.95 -0.50
CA ASP A 418 33.65 15.33 0.66
C ASP A 418 33.90 16.10 1.97
N ASP A 419 34.76 17.13 1.95
CA ASP A 419 35.15 17.94 3.11
C ASP A 419 34.35 19.24 3.23
N ALA A 420 33.07 19.09 3.57
CA ALA A 420 32.38 20.09 4.39
C ALA A 420 31.85 19.44 5.67
N THR A 421 32.75 18.78 6.41
CA THR A 421 32.57 18.68 7.86
C THR A 421 32.48 20.12 8.37
N PRO A 422 31.34 20.59 8.93
CA PRO A 422 31.31 21.92 9.53
C PRO A 422 32.43 21.96 10.57
N PRO A 423 33.30 22.99 10.58
CA PRO A 423 34.36 23.08 11.57
C PRO A 423 33.70 22.91 12.92
N ALA A 424 34.14 21.89 13.67
CA ALA A 424 33.75 21.68 15.04
C ALA A 424 33.83 23.05 15.70
N THR A 425 32.68 23.56 16.14
CA THR A 425 32.59 24.83 16.84
C THR A 425 33.66 24.79 17.92
N ALA A 426 34.70 25.61 17.74
CA ALA A 426 35.75 25.75 18.72
C ALA A 426 35.07 26.05 20.04
N ALA A 427 35.25 25.14 21.00
CA ALA A 427 34.84 25.36 22.36
C ALA A 427 35.41 26.72 22.82
N PRO A 428 34.60 27.58 23.45
CA PRO A 428 35.12 28.83 23.98
C PRO A 428 36.21 28.51 25.01
N PRO A 429 37.29 29.30 25.08
CA PRO A 429 38.39 29.04 26.00
C PRO A 429 37.87 29.02 27.44
N THR A 430 38.13 27.89 28.12
CA THR A 430 37.95 27.70 29.56
C THR A 430 38.57 28.89 30.30
N ALA A 431 37.72 29.64 31.00
CA ALA A 431 38.16 30.67 31.92
C ALA A 431 39.09 30.08 32.98
N ALA A 432 40.28 30.66 33.11
CA ALA A 432 41.21 30.37 34.19
C ALA A 432 40.57 30.71 35.56
N PRO A 433 40.84 29.92 36.62
CA PRO A 433 40.30 30.18 37.94
C PRO A 433 40.87 31.47 38.54
N SER A 434 39.99 32.37 38.96
CA SER A 434 40.32 33.60 39.67
C SER A 434 40.99 33.30 41.01
N GLN A 435 42.17 33.89 41.23
CA GLN A 435 42.84 33.91 42.52
C GLN A 435 42.01 34.69 43.57
N PRO A 436 42.05 34.30 44.86
CA PRO A 436 41.32 34.98 45.92
C PRO A 436 42.00 36.31 46.30
N THR A 437 41.20 37.37 46.35
CA THR A 437 41.59 38.71 46.79
C THR A 437 41.95 38.73 48.29
N PRO A 438 43.06 39.35 48.71
CA PRO A 438 43.37 39.49 50.13
C PRO A 438 42.53 40.58 50.81
N LYS A 439 42.15 40.28 52.05
CA LYS A 439 41.35 41.05 53.01
C LYS A 439 41.97 42.43 53.32
N PRO A 440 41.18 43.53 53.38
CA PRO A 440 41.72 44.86 53.64
C PRO A 440 42.10 45.05 55.12
N ALA A 441 43.30 45.63 55.33
CA ALA A 441 43.77 46.08 56.63
C ALA A 441 43.24 47.49 56.95
N ALA A 442 42.89 47.69 58.22
CA ALA A 442 42.25 48.88 58.78
C ALA A 442 43.17 50.12 58.79
N PRO A 443 42.58 51.34 58.79
CA PRO A 443 43.34 52.59 58.72
C PRO A 443 43.88 53.02 60.08
N ARG A 444 45.03 53.71 60.08
CA ARG A 444 45.48 54.56 61.19
C ARG A 444 46.01 55.90 60.66
N PRO A 445 45.97 56.96 61.48
CA PRO A 445 45.55 58.29 61.05
C PRO A 445 46.71 59.28 60.87
N LEU A 446 46.38 60.35 60.13
CA LEU A 446 46.85 61.75 60.17
C LEU A 446 48.23 62.05 60.75
N GLU A 447 49.10 62.60 59.90
CA GLU A 447 49.69 63.96 60.04
C GLU A 447 49.99 64.55 58.66
#